data_AF-A0A0S7WFD4-F1
#
_entry.id   AF-A0A0S7WFD4-F1
#
_cell.length_a   1.000
_cell.length_b   1.000
_cell.length_c   1.000
_cell.angle_alpha   90.00
_cell.angle_beta   90.00
_cell.angle_gamma   90.00
#
_symmetry.space_group_name_H-M   'P 1'
#
loop_
_entity.id
_entity.type
_entity.pdbx_description
1 polymer ?
#
loop_
_entity_poly.entity_id
_entity_poly.type
_entity_poly.pdbx_seq_one_letter_code
_entity_poly.pdbx_strand_id
1 'polypeptide(L)' 'QDGGQAHRWYTCVGRMKSITSIPAALGAVMLGQGEIAERGAFAPEAVIDPGPFLAKLEPLGVKIEEHEG' A
#
# COMPACT_ATOMS: atom_id res chain seq x y z
N GLN A 1 8.80 23.32 4.05
CA GLN A 1 7.60 23.00 3.26
C GLN A 1 6.66 24.17 3.40
N ASP A 2 6.31 24.80 2.27
CA ASP A 2 5.25 25.81 2.19
C ASP A 2 3.91 25.09 2.43
N GLY A 3 3.13 25.49 3.43
CA GLY A 3 1.95 24.78 3.93
C GLY A 3 0.73 24.80 3.00
N GLY A 4 0.93 24.72 1.68
CA GLY A 4 -0.15 24.68 0.69
C GLY A 4 -0.83 23.31 0.63
N GLN A 5 -2.11 23.29 0.27
CA GLN A 5 -2.80 22.04 -0.08
C GLN A 5 -2.13 21.39 -1.29
N ALA A 6 -1.94 20.07 -1.21
CA ALA A 6 -1.48 19.24 -2.31
C ALA A 6 -2.45 18.06 -2.47
N HIS A 7 -2.84 17.75 -3.71
CA HIS A 7 -3.59 16.53 -4.02
C HIS A 7 -2.62 15.48 -4.55
N ARG A 8 -2.54 14.32 -3.89
CA ARG A 8 -1.75 13.19 -4.37
C ARG A 8 -2.63 11.98 -4.62
N TRP A 9 -2.40 11.30 -5.74
CA TRP A 9 -3.05 10.03 -6.03
C TRP A 9 -2.06 9.02 -6.59
N TYR A 10 -2.37 7.75 -6.36
CA TYR A 10 -1.54 6.62 -6.75
C TYR A 10 -2.30 5.72 -7.71
N THR A 11 -1.62 5.28 -8.77
CA THR A 11 -2.15 4.31 -9.72
C THR A 11 -1.32 3.02 -9.64
N CYS A 12 -1.99 1.88 -9.44
CA CYS A 12 -1.35 0.56 -9.47
C CYS A 12 -1.69 -0.13 -10.80
N VAL A 13 -0.67 -0.50 -11.59
CA VAL A 13 -0.84 -1.14 -12.90
C VAL A 13 -0.30 -2.56 -12.88
N GLY A 14 -1.13 -3.53 -13.26
CA GLY A 14 -0.72 -4.92 -13.39
C GLY A 14 -1.86 -5.87 -13.73
N ARG A 15 -1.53 -7.15 -13.87
CA ARG A 15 -2.53 -8.22 -14.10
C ARG A 15 -3.38 -8.38 -12.84
N MET A 16 -4.69 -8.60 -13.00
CA MET A 16 -5.66 -8.75 -11.89
C MET A 16 -5.19 -9.73 -10.80
N LYS A 17 -4.62 -10.88 -11.22
CA LYS A 17 -4.03 -11.87 -10.32
C LYS A 17 -2.96 -11.22 -9.43
N SER A 18 -1.98 -10.54 -10.01
CA SER A 18 -0.84 -9.97 -9.31
C SER A 18 -1.24 -8.80 -8.39
N ILE A 19 -2.04 -7.86 -8.88
CA ILE A 19 -2.45 -6.67 -8.11
C ILE A 19 -3.39 -7.00 -6.95
N THR A 20 -3.97 -8.21 -6.94
CA THR A 20 -4.80 -8.69 -5.82
C THR A 20 -3.99 -9.59 -4.87
N SER A 21 -3.27 -10.56 -5.42
CA SER A 21 -2.58 -11.56 -4.58
C SER A 21 -1.36 -11.00 -3.87
N ILE A 22 -0.60 -10.10 -4.52
CA ILE A 22 0.64 -9.57 -3.96
C ILE A 22 0.36 -8.67 -2.74
N PRO A 23 -0.56 -7.69 -2.81
CA PRO A 23 -0.93 -6.91 -1.62
C PRO A 23 -1.48 -7.76 -0.48
N ALA A 24 -2.32 -8.76 -0.79
CA ALA A 24 -2.86 -9.66 0.22
C ALA A 24 -1.76 -10.50 0.91
N ALA A 25 -0.82 -11.04 0.14
CA ALA A 25 0.30 -11.81 0.68
C ALA A 25 1.25 -10.93 1.50
N LEU A 26 1.56 -9.72 1.03
CA LEU A 26 2.39 -8.77 1.75
C LEU A 26 1.76 -8.38 3.09
N GLY A 27 0.45 -8.10 3.12
CA GLY A 27 -0.29 -7.82 4.36
C GLY A 27 -0.21 -8.97 5.36
N ALA A 28 -0.32 -10.22 4.89
CA ALA A 28 -0.17 -11.39 5.75
C ALA A 28 1.26 -11.52 6.34
N VAL A 29 2.28 -11.21 5.54
CA VAL A 29 3.68 -11.19 6.01
C VAL A 29 3.88 -10.10 7.06
N MET A 30 3.39 -8.89 6.82
CA MET A 30 3.46 -7.76 7.75
C MET A 30 2.76 -8.08 9.09
N LEU A 31 1.60 -8.75 9.03
CA LEU A 31 0.91 -9.24 10.22
C LEU A 31 1.77 -10.26 11.00
N GLY A 32 2.38 -11.21 10.29
CA GLY A 32 3.28 -12.20 10.91
C GLY A 32 4.55 -11.60 11.51
N GLN A 33 5.03 -10.48 10.97
CA GLN A 33 6.19 -9.72 11.46
C GLN A 33 5.84 -8.75 12.60
N GLY A 34 4.55 -8.58 12.92
CA GLY A 34 4.10 -7.62 13.94
C GLY A 34 4.14 -6.16 13.48
N GLU A 35 4.26 -5.90 12.17
CA GLU A 35 4.16 -4.55 11.60
C GLU A 35 2.71 -4.03 11.59
N ILE A 36 1.73 -4.95 11.58
CA ILE A 36 0.32 -4.67 11.84
C ILE A 36 0.00 -5.25 13.22
N ALA A 37 -0.27 -4.39 14.20
CA ALA A 37 -0.39 -4.80 15.60
C ALA A 37 -1.84 -4.80 16.11
N GLU A 38 -2.73 -4.11 15.40
CA GLU A 38 -4.13 -3.91 15.72
C GLU A 38 -4.90 -5.24 15.64
N ARG A 39 -5.70 -5.53 16.67
CA ARG A 39 -6.52 -6.73 16.76
C ARG A 39 -7.97 -6.39 16.44
N GLY A 40 -8.57 -7.12 15.50
CA GLY A 40 -9.95 -6.91 15.09
C GLY A 40 -10.13 -7.04 13.58
N ALA A 41 -11.29 -6.65 13.08
CA ALA A 41 -11.57 -6.56 11.66
C ALA A 41 -11.43 -5.11 11.21
N PHE A 42 -10.37 -4.83 10.45
CA PHE A 42 -10.06 -3.50 9.93
C PHE A 42 -9.95 -3.53 8.43
N ALA A 43 -10.30 -2.40 7.80
CA ALA A 43 -9.90 -2.14 6.44
C ALA A 43 -8.39 -1.81 6.40
N PRO A 44 -7.67 -2.14 5.32
CA PRO A 44 -6.22 -1.92 5.22
C PRO A 44 -5.81 -0.48 5.49
N GLU A 45 -6.55 0.50 4.98
CA GLU A 45 -6.28 1.94 5.13
C GLU A 45 -6.33 2.44 6.58
N ALA A 46 -6.95 1.69 7.50
CA ALA A 46 -7.02 2.04 8.91
C ALA A 46 -5.78 1.60 9.70
N VAL A 47 -5.01 0.63 9.19
CA VAL A 47 -3.93 -0.04 9.93
C VAL A 47 -2.62 -0.15 9.13
N ILE A 48 -2.60 0.30 7.88
CA ILE A 48 -1.43 0.27 7.00
C ILE A 48 -1.19 1.68 6.46
N ASP A 49 0.03 2.19 6.62
CA ASP A 49 0.44 3.42 5.96
C ASP A 49 0.64 3.16 4.45
N PRO A 50 -0.05 3.91 3.57
CA PRO A 50 0.01 3.66 2.14
C PRO A 50 1.40 3.88 1.55
N GLY A 51 2.20 4.82 2.06
CA GLY A 51 3.52 5.14 1.48
C GLY A 51 4.49 3.95 1.54
N PRO A 52 4.90 3.49 2.73
CA PRO A 52 5.74 2.32 2.89
C PRO A 52 5.15 1.06 2.28
N PHE A 53 3.83 0.89 2.32
CA PHE A 53 3.17 -0.26 1.73
C PHE A 53 3.32 -0.29 0.20
N LEU A 54 3.03 0.81 -0.49
CA LEU A 54 3.20 0.93 -1.93
C LEU A 54 4.67 0.76 -2.35
N ALA A 55 5.62 1.31 -1.57
CA ALA A 55 7.04 1.13 -1.81
C ALA A 55 7.49 -0.34 -1.69
N LYS A 56 6.87 -1.13 -0.80
CA LYS A 56 7.12 -2.58 -0.69
C LYS A 56 6.51 -3.39 -1.84
N LEU A 57 5.46 -2.88 -2.51
CA LEU A 57 4.80 -3.56 -3.63
C LEU A 57 5.57 -3.45 -4.95
N GLU A 58 6.24 -2.32 -5.19
CA GLU A 58 6.99 -2.07 -6.42
C GLU A 58 8.02 -3.17 -6.77
N PRO A 59 8.93 -3.58 -5.86
CA PRO A 59 9.89 -4.65 -6.16
C PRO A 59 9.24 -6.03 -6.32
N LEU A 60 7.97 -6.21 -5.91
CA LEU A 60 7.24 -7.47 -6.03
C LEU A 60 6.52 -7.61 -7.39
N GLY A 61 6.67 -6.62 -8.28
CA GLY A 61 6.13 -6.66 -9.64
C GLY A 61 4.79 -5.96 -9.81
N VAL A 62 4.41 -5.08 -8.87
CA VAL A 62 3.27 -4.16 -9.03
C VAL A 62 3.81 -2.80 -9.43
N LYS A 63 3.47 -2.29 -10.62
CA LYS A 63 3.91 -0.95 -11.02
C LYS A 63 3.07 0.09 -10.27
N ILE A 64 3.73 1.05 -9.61
CA ILE A 64 3.11 2.16 -8.90
C ILE A 64 3.44 3.46 -9.64
N GLU A 65 2.45 4.32 -9.85
CA GLU A 65 2.62 5.66 -10.40
C GLU A 65 2.04 6.67 -9.40
N GLU A 66 2.90 7.57 -8.90
CA GLU A 66 2.50 8.70 -8.05
C GLU A 66 2.24 9.93 -8.91
N HIS A 67 1.19 10.67 -8.56
CA HIS A 67 0.79 11.89 -9.24
C HIS A 67 0.48 12.98 -8.22
N GLU A 68 0.77 14.23 -8.57
CA GLU A 68 0.46 15.42 -7.77
C GLU A 68 -0.35 16.41 -8.64
N GLY A 69 -1.35 17.05 -8.05
CA GLY A 69 -2.22 18.04 -8.72
C GLY A 69 -2.95 18.96 -7.75
#